data_AF-A0A8S0R861-F1
#
_entry.id   AF-A0A8S0R861-F1
#
_cell.length_a   1.000
_cell.length_b   1.000
_cell.length_c   1.000
_cell.angle_alpha   90.00
_cell.angle_beta   90.00
_cell.angle_gamma   90.00
#
_symmetry.space_group_name_H-M   'P 1'
#
loop_
_entity.id
_entity.type
_entity.pdbx_description
1 polymer ?
#
loop_
_entity_poly.entity_id
_entity_poly.type
_entity_poly.pdbx_seq_one_letter_code
_entity_poly.pdbx_strand_id
1 'polypeptide(L)'
;MLKASFFPCKVASLRIVSIRRQNHLKTARTKMELSITRPDDWHLHLRDGELLEAIVSHSSYNFGRAIIMPNLKPPVTKTSEAMAYRESILKALPESSNFTPLMTLYLTDTTTPHEIKLAKESGVVFAVKLYPAGATTNSQHGVTDLFGKCLPVLEEMVLQNMPLLVHGEVTSPDVDVFDREKVFIDEVLSPLIRKFPRLKVVMEHITTTDAVKFVDSCDDGFVAATVTPQHIALNRNSLFQGGLQPHSYCLPVLKRETHSRPFKPSIYSESFLTFAYFFWSRVQMHNTLL
;
A
#
# COMPACT_ATOMS: atom_id res chain seq x y z
N MET A 1 -75.47 -36.69 -17.46
CA MET A 1 -75.40 -36.44 -16.01
C MET A 1 -75.39 -34.93 -15.78
N LEU A 2 -76.39 -34.46 -15.03
CA LEU A 2 -76.56 -33.19 -14.30
C LEU A 2 -76.42 -31.82 -14.99
N LYS A 3 -77.57 -31.12 -15.00
CA LYS A 3 -77.82 -29.71 -15.31
C LYS A 3 -77.47 -28.78 -14.13
N ALA A 4 -77.08 -27.55 -14.48
CA ALA A 4 -77.34 -26.23 -13.88
C ALA A 4 -77.38 -26.05 -12.34
N SER A 5 -76.78 -24.94 -11.86
CA SER A 5 -77.49 -23.85 -11.16
C SER A 5 -76.50 -22.76 -10.66
N PHE A 6 -76.73 -21.52 -11.10
CA PHE A 6 -76.26 -20.30 -10.42
C PHE A 6 -77.16 -20.03 -9.21
N PHE A 7 -76.56 -19.66 -8.07
CA PHE A 7 -77.27 -19.02 -6.95
C PHE A 7 -76.57 -17.70 -6.59
N PRO A 8 -77.28 -16.58 -6.48
CA PRO A 8 -76.74 -15.34 -5.95
C PRO A 8 -76.83 -15.38 -4.43
N CYS A 9 -75.73 -15.09 -3.72
CA CYS A 9 -75.77 -14.86 -2.27
C CYS A 9 -75.38 -13.42 -1.94
N LYS A 10 -76.22 -12.83 -1.08
CA LYS A 10 -76.36 -11.41 -0.78
C LYS A 10 -75.12 -10.84 -0.08
N VAL A 11 -74.80 -9.60 -0.43
CA VAL A 11 -73.88 -8.72 0.30
C VAL A 11 -74.44 -8.48 1.70
N ALA A 12 -73.72 -8.90 2.72
CA ALA A 12 -73.94 -8.45 4.10
C ALA A 12 -72.80 -7.51 4.49
N SER A 13 -73.11 -6.23 4.67
CA SER A 13 -72.16 -5.25 5.21
C SER A 13 -71.88 -5.58 6.68
N LEU A 14 -70.62 -5.85 7.01
CA LEU A 14 -70.16 -5.91 8.40
C LEU A 14 -69.11 -4.84 8.66
N ARG A 15 -69.38 -4.10 9.74
CA ARG A 15 -68.74 -2.85 10.16
C ARG A 15 -67.23 -3.03 10.38
N ILE A 16 -66.48 -2.05 9.89
CA ILE A 16 -65.06 -1.84 10.17
C ILE A 16 -64.87 -1.66 11.68
N VAL A 17 -64.21 -2.62 12.32
CA VAL A 17 -63.58 -2.42 13.62
C VAL A 17 -62.11 -2.14 13.36
N SER A 18 -61.70 -0.90 13.62
CA SER A 18 -60.32 -0.46 13.62
C SER A 18 -59.54 -1.22 14.69
N ILE A 19 -58.86 -2.29 14.29
CA ILE A 19 -57.80 -2.90 15.09
C ILE A 19 -56.58 -2.01 14.91
N ARG A 20 -56.29 -1.16 15.90
CA ARG A 20 -54.99 -0.49 16.04
C ARG A 20 -53.91 -1.57 16.01
N ARG A 21 -53.20 -1.67 14.87
CA ARG A 21 -52.00 -2.52 14.77
C ARG A 21 -50.98 -2.02 15.77
N GLN A 22 -50.51 -2.97 16.56
CA GLN A 22 -49.53 -2.85 17.61
C GLN A 22 -48.25 -2.17 17.12
N ASN A 23 -47.65 -1.42 18.04
CA ASN A 23 -46.36 -0.78 17.96
C ASN A 23 -45.35 -1.57 17.13
N HIS A 24 -44.92 -1.00 16.02
CA HIS A 24 -43.63 -1.34 15.43
C HIS A 24 -42.55 -1.04 16.47
N LEU A 25 -42.11 -2.08 17.18
CA LEU A 25 -40.82 -2.10 17.85
C LEU A 25 -39.78 -1.83 16.77
N LYS A 26 -39.34 -0.56 16.66
CA LYS A 26 -38.13 -0.20 15.95
C LYS A 26 -36.99 -0.88 16.68
N THR A 27 -36.53 -2.02 16.19
CA THR A 27 -35.25 -2.57 16.59
C THR A 27 -34.22 -1.51 16.22
N ALA A 28 -33.77 -0.73 17.20
CA ALA A 28 -32.68 0.20 17.02
C ALA A 28 -31.47 -0.62 16.60
N ARG A 29 -31.15 -0.60 15.31
CA ARG A 29 -29.95 -1.22 14.77
C ARG A 29 -28.80 -0.46 15.42
N THR A 30 -28.18 -1.05 16.43
CA THR A 30 -27.00 -0.49 17.08
C THR A 30 -25.97 -0.27 15.99
N LYS A 31 -25.69 1.00 15.70
CA LYS A 31 -24.65 1.38 14.75
C LYS A 31 -23.34 0.88 15.35
N MET A 32 -22.75 -0.15 14.75
CA MET A 32 -21.39 -0.55 15.11
C MET A 32 -20.47 0.56 14.64
N GLU A 33 -19.84 1.24 15.59
CA GLU A 33 -18.92 2.34 15.36
C GLU A 33 -17.54 1.93 15.87
N LEU A 34 -16.53 2.08 15.02
CA LEU A 34 -15.13 1.89 15.36
C LEU A 34 -14.42 3.22 15.14
N SER A 35 -13.91 3.81 16.21
CA SER A 35 -13.08 5.02 16.15
C SER A 35 -11.61 4.61 16.17
N ILE A 36 -10.84 5.08 15.21
CA ILE A 36 -9.39 4.89 15.13
C ILE A 36 -8.70 6.26 15.02
N THR A 37 -7.45 6.34 15.49
CA THR A 37 -6.59 7.47 15.17
C THR A 37 -6.47 7.61 13.66
N ARG A 38 -6.43 8.84 13.15
CA ARG A 38 -6.31 9.11 11.70
C ARG A 38 -5.10 8.36 11.15
N PRO A 39 -5.28 7.46 10.16
CA PRO A 39 -4.21 6.64 9.63
C PRO A 39 -3.32 7.41 8.66
N ASP A 40 -2.20 6.79 8.26
CA ASP A 40 -1.33 7.22 7.17
C ASP A 40 -1.20 6.08 6.14
N ASP A 41 -0.95 6.43 4.88
CA ASP A 41 -0.73 5.46 3.80
C ASP A 41 0.76 5.41 3.42
N TRP A 42 1.43 4.34 3.83
CA TRP A 42 2.88 4.19 3.62
C TRP A 42 3.28 3.73 2.21
N HIS A 43 2.33 3.60 1.26
CA HIS A 43 2.63 3.31 -0.13
C HIS A 43 1.54 3.81 -1.09
N LEU A 44 1.67 5.04 -1.60
CA LEU A 44 0.67 5.65 -2.47
C LEU A 44 1.22 6.09 -3.83
N HIS A 45 0.45 5.86 -4.89
CA HIS A 45 0.72 6.32 -6.25
C HIS A 45 -0.30 7.39 -6.63
N LEU A 46 0.12 8.66 -6.68
CA LEU A 46 -0.78 9.78 -7.02
C LEU A 46 -0.78 10.16 -8.50
N ARG A 47 0.13 9.60 -9.32
CA ARG A 47 0.30 9.96 -10.74
C ARG A 47 0.54 11.48 -10.89
N ASP A 48 0.28 12.05 -12.05
CA ASP A 48 0.51 13.47 -12.31
C ASP A 48 -0.59 14.04 -13.23
N GLY A 49 -0.69 15.36 -13.32
CA GLY A 49 -1.68 16.09 -14.12
C GLY A 49 -3.13 15.75 -13.75
N GLU A 50 -3.99 15.58 -14.75
CA GLU A 50 -5.43 15.31 -14.55
C GLU A 50 -5.71 14.08 -13.66
N LEU A 51 -4.84 13.06 -13.72
CA LEU A 51 -5.00 11.89 -12.85
C LEU A 51 -4.73 12.20 -11.38
N LEU A 52 -3.75 13.06 -11.09
CA LEU A 52 -3.48 13.52 -9.73
C LEU A 52 -4.70 14.27 -9.18
N GLU A 53 -5.24 15.21 -9.95
CA GLU A 53 -6.44 15.98 -9.57
C GLU A 53 -7.65 15.08 -9.33
N ALA A 54 -7.80 14.03 -10.14
CA ALA A 54 -8.90 13.08 -10.01
C ALA A 54 -8.79 12.19 -8.76
N ILE A 55 -7.58 11.83 -8.30
CA ILE A 55 -7.42 10.78 -7.27
C ILE A 55 -6.96 11.27 -5.90
N VAL A 56 -6.33 12.44 -5.80
CA VAL A 56 -5.70 12.87 -4.54
C VAL A 56 -6.71 13.03 -3.39
N SER A 57 -7.93 13.51 -3.69
CA SER A 57 -8.98 13.74 -2.71
C SER A 57 -9.46 12.46 -2.02
N HIS A 58 -9.44 11.32 -2.73
CA HIS A 58 -9.82 10.02 -2.17
C HIS A 58 -8.85 9.56 -1.06
N SER A 59 -7.58 9.96 -1.15
CA SER A 59 -6.57 9.66 -0.14
C SER A 59 -6.59 10.70 0.98
N SER A 60 -6.62 11.99 0.63
CA SER A 60 -6.52 13.09 1.60
C SER A 60 -7.70 13.19 2.55
N TYR A 61 -8.86 12.62 2.20
CA TYR A 61 -10.03 12.58 3.07
C TYR A 61 -9.84 11.62 4.27
N ASN A 62 -9.16 10.49 4.06
CA ASN A 62 -9.05 9.42 5.06
C ASN A 62 -7.69 9.40 5.77
N PHE A 63 -6.63 9.83 5.09
CA PHE A 63 -5.27 9.72 5.58
C PHE A 63 -4.69 11.08 6.00
N GLY A 64 -3.85 11.08 7.03
CA GLY A 64 -3.11 12.27 7.44
C GLY A 64 -1.87 12.52 6.60
N ARG A 65 -1.16 11.45 6.25
CA ARG A 65 0.08 11.50 5.50
C ARG A 65 0.13 10.33 4.53
N ALA A 66 0.93 10.45 3.49
CA ALA A 66 1.26 9.29 2.68
C ALA A 66 2.67 9.35 2.11
N ILE A 67 3.30 8.19 1.97
CA ILE A 67 4.55 8.04 1.20
C ILE A 67 4.21 7.99 -0.27
N ILE A 68 4.69 9.00 -1.01
CA ILE A 68 4.39 9.18 -2.42
C ILE A 68 5.46 8.50 -3.25
N MET A 69 5.05 7.52 -4.04
CA MET A 69 5.95 6.74 -4.89
C MET A 69 6.44 7.54 -6.12
N PRO A 70 7.70 7.37 -6.56
CA PRO A 70 8.37 8.30 -7.46
C PRO A 70 8.37 7.87 -8.94
N ASN A 71 7.63 6.82 -9.30
CA ASN A 71 7.64 6.19 -10.64
C ASN A 71 6.69 6.90 -11.63
N LEU A 72 6.82 8.23 -11.72
CA LEU A 72 6.22 9.05 -12.77
C LEU A 72 6.90 8.80 -14.13
N LYS A 73 6.48 9.54 -15.17
CA LYS A 73 7.15 9.59 -16.47
C LYS A 73 7.53 11.04 -16.81
N PRO A 74 8.81 11.43 -16.72
CA PRO A 74 9.96 10.65 -16.22
C PRO A 74 9.87 10.36 -14.69
N PRO A 75 10.61 9.37 -14.16
CA PRO A 75 10.65 9.11 -12.73
C PRO A 75 11.27 10.30 -11.97
N VAL A 76 10.86 10.49 -10.73
CA VAL A 76 11.39 11.52 -9.82
C VAL A 76 12.71 11.04 -9.25
N THR A 77 13.83 11.53 -9.78
CA THR A 77 15.19 11.07 -9.43
C THR A 77 16.01 12.09 -8.66
N LYS A 78 15.56 13.36 -8.64
CA LYS A 78 16.24 14.46 -7.95
C LYS A 78 15.35 15.11 -6.90
N THR A 79 15.98 15.68 -5.89
CA THR A 79 15.36 16.43 -4.80
C THR A 79 14.52 17.59 -5.34
N SER A 80 15.02 18.32 -6.33
CA SER A 80 14.27 19.42 -6.97
C SER A 80 12.99 18.93 -7.67
N GLU A 81 13.03 17.74 -8.28
CA GLU A 81 11.87 17.13 -8.93
C GLU A 81 10.84 16.69 -7.89
N ALA A 82 11.29 16.12 -6.77
CA ALA A 82 10.42 15.74 -5.65
C ALA A 82 9.74 16.96 -5.02
N MET A 83 10.46 18.07 -4.86
CA MET A 83 9.89 19.33 -4.37
C MET A 83 8.85 19.88 -5.34
N ALA A 84 9.15 19.92 -6.65
CA ALA A 84 8.20 20.38 -7.65
C ALA A 84 6.92 19.52 -7.66
N TYR A 85 7.08 18.19 -7.60
CA TYR A 85 5.95 17.27 -7.57
C TYR A 85 5.12 17.42 -6.30
N ARG A 86 5.76 17.65 -5.13
CA ARG A 86 5.07 17.97 -3.89
C ARG A 86 4.20 19.21 -4.03
N GLU A 87 4.72 20.28 -4.63
CA GLU A 87 3.96 21.51 -4.85
C GLU A 87 2.75 21.27 -5.77
N SER A 88 2.89 20.44 -6.81
CA SER A 88 1.74 20.03 -7.63
C SER A 88 0.68 19.27 -6.82
N ILE A 89 1.10 18.34 -5.96
CA ILE A 89 0.18 17.60 -5.07
C ILE A 89 -0.55 18.57 -4.14
N LEU A 90 0.17 19.48 -3.48
CA LEU A 90 -0.43 20.45 -2.55
C LEU A 90 -1.44 21.37 -3.25
N LYS A 91 -1.20 21.78 -4.50
CA LYS A 91 -2.14 22.57 -5.30
C LYS A 91 -3.40 21.80 -5.68
N ALA A 92 -3.29 20.48 -5.89
CA ALA A 92 -4.41 19.62 -6.22
C ALA A 92 -5.26 19.22 -4.99
N LEU A 93 -4.78 19.49 -3.77
CA LEU A 93 -5.53 19.18 -2.56
C LEU A 93 -6.76 20.10 -2.40
N PRO A 94 -7.86 19.59 -1.82
CA PRO A 94 -8.95 20.44 -1.34
C PRO A 94 -8.43 21.47 -0.34
N GLU A 95 -8.99 22.69 -0.35
CA GLU A 95 -8.51 23.81 0.51
C GLU A 95 -8.47 23.47 2.01
N SER A 96 -9.37 22.61 2.49
CA SER A 96 -9.46 22.19 3.90
C SER A 96 -8.59 20.98 4.25
N SER A 97 -7.78 20.49 3.31
CA SER A 97 -6.99 19.28 3.47
C SER A 97 -5.78 19.50 4.37
N ASN A 98 -5.67 18.68 5.43
CA ASN A 98 -4.50 18.59 6.29
C ASN A 98 -3.60 17.38 5.93
N PHE A 99 -3.57 17.02 4.64
CA PHE A 99 -2.81 15.88 4.13
C PHE A 99 -1.35 16.26 3.85
N THR A 100 -0.41 15.44 4.33
CA THR A 100 1.03 15.66 4.11
C THR A 100 1.60 14.61 3.17
N PRO A 101 1.96 14.97 1.91
CA PRO A 101 2.72 14.09 1.04
C PRO A 101 4.19 13.99 1.51
N LEU A 102 4.64 12.77 1.78
CA LEU A 102 6.00 12.42 2.16
C LEU A 102 6.72 11.90 0.92
N MET A 103 7.59 12.71 0.33
CA MET A 103 8.14 12.42 -1.00
C MET A 103 9.21 11.35 -0.95
N THR A 104 9.43 10.69 -2.09
CA THR A 104 10.51 9.72 -2.26
C THR A 104 11.29 10.00 -3.56
N LEU A 105 12.50 9.47 -3.65
CA LEU A 105 13.27 9.43 -4.89
C LEU A 105 13.27 8.03 -5.49
N TYR A 106 13.26 7.96 -6.81
CA TYR A 106 13.44 6.74 -7.58
C TYR A 106 14.94 6.41 -7.64
N LEU A 107 15.34 5.25 -7.11
CA LEU A 107 16.74 4.82 -7.18
C LEU A 107 17.11 4.41 -8.60
N THR A 108 18.22 4.96 -9.10
CA THR A 108 18.80 4.61 -10.40
C THR A 108 20.28 4.26 -10.26
N ASP A 109 20.85 3.65 -11.29
CA ASP A 109 22.29 3.41 -11.43
C ASP A 109 23.14 4.70 -11.38
N THR A 110 22.53 5.85 -11.61
CA THR A 110 23.18 7.17 -11.67
C THR A 110 22.86 8.06 -10.47
N THR A 111 22.07 7.56 -9.50
CA THR A 111 21.85 8.26 -8.24
C THR A 111 23.20 8.43 -7.54
N THR A 112 23.43 9.58 -6.93
CA THR A 112 24.72 9.89 -6.29
C THR A 112 24.56 10.01 -4.77
N PRO A 113 25.61 9.73 -3.98
CA PRO A 113 25.61 10.02 -2.55
C PRO A 113 25.25 11.49 -2.24
N HIS A 114 25.73 12.43 -3.06
CA HIS A 114 25.39 13.84 -2.91
C HIS A 114 23.89 14.09 -3.00
N GLU A 115 23.19 13.40 -3.91
CA GLU A 115 21.73 13.51 -4.03
C GLU A 115 21.01 13.03 -2.75
N ILE A 116 21.52 12.00 -2.07
CA ILE A 116 20.96 11.51 -0.80
C ILE A 116 21.09 12.54 0.31
N LYS A 117 22.23 13.26 0.37
CA LYS A 117 22.44 14.36 1.32
C LYS A 117 21.47 15.50 1.07
N LEU A 118 21.37 15.96 -0.19
CA LEU A 118 20.41 16.99 -0.58
C LEU A 118 18.97 16.60 -0.25
N ALA A 119 18.59 15.36 -0.54
CA ALA A 119 17.28 14.82 -0.24
C ALA A 119 16.99 14.89 1.26
N LYS A 120 17.94 14.47 2.10
CA LYS A 120 17.80 14.51 3.56
C LYS A 120 17.71 15.95 4.09
N GLU A 121 18.58 16.84 3.62
CA GLU A 121 18.63 18.24 4.00
C GLU A 121 17.36 19.01 3.60
N SER A 122 16.68 18.60 2.52
CA SER A 122 15.44 19.25 2.07
C SER A 122 14.29 19.17 3.08
N GLY A 123 14.30 18.17 3.97
CA GLY A 123 13.18 17.87 4.87
C GLY A 123 11.89 17.40 4.17
N VAL A 124 11.91 17.24 2.84
CA VAL A 124 10.76 16.87 2.01
C VAL A 124 10.83 15.42 1.54
N VAL A 125 12.03 14.89 1.29
CA VAL A 125 12.25 13.51 0.87
C VAL A 125 12.46 12.63 2.11
N PHE A 126 11.65 11.58 2.22
CA PHE A 126 11.62 10.69 3.39
C PHE A 126 12.21 9.31 3.13
N ALA A 127 12.34 8.89 1.88
CA ALA A 127 12.92 7.61 1.51
C ALA A 127 13.34 7.56 0.04
N VAL A 128 14.08 6.51 -0.32
CA VAL A 128 14.42 6.18 -1.70
C VAL A 128 13.78 4.85 -2.07
N LYS A 129 13.11 4.77 -3.22
CA LYS A 129 12.42 3.59 -3.71
C LYS A 129 13.24 2.86 -4.77
N LEU A 130 13.59 1.62 -4.47
CA LEU A 130 14.18 0.67 -5.41
C LEU A 130 13.08 -0.04 -6.21
N TYR A 131 13.21 0.03 -7.53
CA TYR A 131 12.53 -0.84 -8.48
C TYR A 131 13.59 -1.62 -9.27
N PRO A 132 13.59 -2.96 -9.20
CA PRO A 132 14.39 -3.76 -10.13
C PRO A 132 13.99 -3.44 -11.57
N ALA A 133 14.96 -3.28 -12.48
CA ALA A 133 14.69 -2.86 -13.84
C ALA A 133 13.69 -3.80 -14.53
N GLY A 134 12.55 -3.26 -14.96
CA GLY A 134 11.46 -4.00 -15.61
C GLY A 134 10.47 -4.72 -14.69
N ALA A 135 10.57 -4.58 -13.36
CA ALA A 135 9.71 -5.30 -12.40
C ALA A 135 8.26 -4.87 -12.44
N THR A 136 8.00 -3.59 -12.69
CA THR A 136 6.64 -3.03 -12.61
C THR A 136 6.47 -1.80 -13.51
N THR A 137 5.30 -1.17 -13.44
CA THR A 137 4.95 0.04 -14.21
C THR A 137 6.00 1.14 -14.03
N ASN A 138 6.54 1.61 -15.16
CA ASN A 138 7.57 2.67 -15.28
C ASN A 138 8.94 2.34 -14.69
N SER A 139 9.25 1.04 -14.55
CA SER A 139 10.54 0.60 -13.97
C SER A 139 11.68 0.43 -14.98
N GLN A 140 11.56 0.96 -16.21
CA GLN A 140 12.59 0.75 -17.26
C GLN A 140 13.93 1.42 -16.92
N HIS A 141 13.91 2.45 -16.07
CA HIS A 141 15.09 3.15 -15.57
C HIS A 141 15.53 2.64 -14.18
N GLY A 142 15.04 1.46 -13.77
CA GLY A 142 15.39 0.79 -12.52
C GLY A 142 16.86 0.41 -12.42
N VAL A 143 17.24 -0.04 -11.24
CA VAL A 143 18.61 -0.46 -10.93
C VAL A 143 18.95 -1.75 -11.69
N THR A 144 20.12 -1.77 -12.32
CA THR A 144 20.65 -2.97 -13.02
C THR A 144 21.65 -3.75 -12.16
N ASP A 145 22.37 -3.07 -11.28
CA ASP A 145 23.36 -3.67 -10.39
C ASP A 145 23.38 -2.94 -9.04
N LEU A 146 22.63 -3.51 -8.08
CA LEU A 146 22.49 -2.95 -6.74
C LEU A 146 23.80 -2.99 -5.93
N PHE A 147 24.60 -4.05 -6.11
CA PHE A 147 25.79 -4.29 -5.28
C PHE A 147 27.07 -3.69 -5.86
N GLY A 148 27.10 -3.36 -7.15
CA GLY A 148 28.18 -2.60 -7.78
C GLY A 148 27.86 -1.11 -7.88
N LYS A 149 26.86 -0.73 -8.68
CA LYS A 149 26.62 0.69 -9.02
C LYS A 149 25.97 1.50 -7.89
N CYS A 150 25.05 0.90 -7.14
CA CYS A 150 24.34 1.62 -6.08
C CYS A 150 25.05 1.57 -4.72
N LEU A 151 26.17 0.86 -4.60
CA LEU A 151 26.86 0.66 -3.32
C LEU A 151 27.22 1.96 -2.60
N PRO A 152 27.83 2.98 -3.25
CA PRO A 152 28.11 4.26 -2.59
C PRO A 152 26.85 4.98 -2.11
N VAL A 153 25.75 4.85 -2.85
CA VAL A 153 24.45 5.45 -2.50
C VAL A 153 23.86 4.77 -1.27
N LEU A 154 23.91 3.44 -1.21
CA LEU A 154 23.44 2.66 -0.06
C LEU A 154 24.24 2.98 1.21
N GLU A 155 25.56 3.16 1.09
CA GLU A 155 26.41 3.61 2.20
C GLU A 155 25.98 4.98 2.71
N GLU A 156 25.74 5.93 1.81
CA GLU A 156 25.27 7.27 2.20
C GLU A 156 23.87 7.23 2.81
N MET A 157 22.97 6.38 2.30
CA MET A 157 21.65 6.19 2.90
C MET A 157 21.73 5.70 4.36
N VAL A 158 22.69 4.82 4.67
CA VAL A 158 22.97 4.41 6.07
C VAL A 158 23.42 5.62 6.90
N LEU A 159 24.34 6.44 6.39
CA LEU A 159 24.84 7.63 7.11
C LEU A 159 23.74 8.66 7.37
N GLN A 160 22.87 8.91 6.39
CA GLN A 160 21.75 9.84 6.48
C GLN A 160 20.52 9.26 7.19
N ASN A 161 20.57 7.98 7.60
CA ASN A 161 19.43 7.25 8.14
C ASN A 161 18.20 7.35 7.21
N MET A 162 18.45 7.28 5.90
CA MET A 162 17.47 7.35 4.82
C MET A 162 16.96 5.94 4.49
N PRO A 163 15.66 5.65 4.68
CA PRO A 163 15.08 4.35 4.36
C PRO A 163 15.17 3.99 2.87
N LEU A 164 15.42 2.71 2.60
CA LEU A 164 15.25 2.10 1.29
C LEU A 164 13.91 1.36 1.25
N LEU A 165 13.01 1.79 0.37
CA LEU A 165 11.77 1.08 0.09
C LEU A 165 12.03 0.14 -1.09
N VAL A 166 11.64 -1.13 -1.01
CA VAL A 166 11.94 -2.11 -2.08
C VAL A 166 10.66 -2.70 -2.67
N HIS A 167 10.53 -2.61 -3.99
CA HIS A 167 9.63 -3.50 -4.73
C HIS A 167 10.34 -4.85 -4.91
N GLY A 168 10.02 -5.81 -4.05
CA GLY A 168 10.80 -7.03 -3.90
C GLY A 168 10.44 -8.14 -4.87
N GLU A 169 10.63 -7.95 -6.19
CA GLU A 169 10.50 -9.01 -7.20
C GLU A 169 11.70 -9.00 -8.15
N VAL A 170 12.27 -10.16 -8.47
CA VAL A 170 13.22 -10.27 -9.59
C VAL A 170 12.49 -10.21 -10.92
N THR A 171 13.20 -9.83 -11.98
CA THR A 171 12.63 -9.64 -13.33
C THR A 171 13.09 -10.66 -14.35
N SER A 172 13.92 -11.61 -13.94
CA SER A 172 14.42 -12.65 -14.82
C SER A 172 13.25 -13.38 -15.53
N PRO A 173 13.29 -13.55 -16.86
CA PRO A 173 12.26 -14.27 -17.59
C PRO A 173 12.22 -15.76 -17.23
N ASP A 174 13.30 -16.30 -16.66
CA ASP A 174 13.41 -17.71 -16.25
C ASP A 174 12.75 -17.99 -14.89
N VAL A 175 12.30 -16.94 -14.18
CA VAL A 175 11.63 -17.05 -12.88
C VAL A 175 10.14 -16.83 -13.04
N ASP A 176 9.35 -17.83 -12.64
CA ASP A 176 7.89 -17.77 -12.64
C ASP A 176 7.40 -16.58 -11.79
N VAL A 177 6.37 -15.87 -12.28
CA VAL A 177 5.84 -14.67 -11.64
C VAL A 177 5.34 -14.89 -10.20
N PHE A 178 4.97 -16.12 -9.84
CA PHE A 178 4.57 -16.47 -8.49
C PHE A 178 5.77 -16.65 -7.55
N ASP A 179 6.98 -16.88 -8.07
CA ASP A 179 8.20 -17.15 -7.30
C ASP A 179 9.16 -15.95 -7.21
N ARG A 180 8.93 -14.90 -8.01
CA ARG A 180 9.80 -13.70 -8.09
C ARG A 180 10.07 -13.03 -6.74
N GLU A 181 9.08 -12.98 -5.86
CA GLU A 181 9.22 -12.38 -4.53
C GLU A 181 10.16 -13.20 -3.63
N LYS A 182 10.02 -14.54 -3.66
CA LYS A 182 10.90 -15.44 -2.91
C LYS A 182 12.34 -15.34 -3.39
N VAL A 183 12.53 -15.37 -4.71
CA VAL A 183 13.87 -15.28 -5.31
C VAL A 183 14.51 -13.93 -4.97
N PHE A 184 13.75 -12.83 -4.99
CA PHE A 184 14.27 -11.52 -4.56
C PHE A 184 14.76 -11.53 -3.10
N ILE A 185 14.00 -12.18 -2.19
CA ILE A 185 14.41 -12.32 -0.80
C ILE A 185 15.76 -13.03 -0.70
N ASP A 186 15.92 -14.14 -1.42
CA ASP A 186 17.11 -15.00 -1.33
C ASP A 186 18.34 -14.34 -1.97
N GLU A 187 18.18 -13.78 -3.16
CA GLU A 187 19.29 -13.33 -4.01
C GLU A 187 19.65 -11.87 -3.81
N VAL A 188 18.72 -11.04 -3.33
CA VAL A 188 18.91 -9.58 -3.25
C VAL A 188 18.75 -9.08 -1.82
N LEU A 189 17.59 -9.30 -1.21
CA LEU A 189 17.28 -8.66 0.08
C LEU A 189 18.12 -9.24 1.22
N SER A 190 18.22 -10.57 1.34
CA SER A 190 19.01 -11.20 2.40
C SER A 190 20.51 -10.83 2.32
N PRO A 191 21.15 -10.86 1.13
CA PRO A 191 22.52 -10.35 0.99
C PRO A 191 22.66 -8.84 1.30
N LEU A 192 21.67 -8.02 0.91
CA LEU A 192 21.66 -6.59 1.20
C LEU A 192 21.66 -6.31 2.71
N ILE A 193 20.77 -6.95 3.45
CA ILE A 193 20.67 -6.78 4.91
C ILE A 193 21.95 -7.26 5.61
N ARG A 194 22.54 -8.39 5.18
CA ARG A 194 23.83 -8.85 5.72
C ARG A 194 24.96 -7.85 5.47
N LYS A 195 24.96 -7.20 4.31
CA LYS A 195 26.00 -6.22 3.93
C LYS A 195 25.82 -4.88 4.65
N PHE A 196 24.58 -4.45 4.81
CA PHE A 196 24.23 -3.17 5.45
C PHE A 196 23.23 -3.41 6.59
N PRO A 197 23.67 -3.98 7.73
CA PRO A 197 22.77 -4.31 8.84
C PRO A 197 22.11 -3.08 9.49
N ARG A 198 22.65 -1.88 9.23
CA ARG A 198 22.09 -0.60 9.70
C ARG A 198 21.21 0.11 8.67
N LEU A 199 21.12 -0.41 7.45
CA LEU A 199 20.23 0.18 6.44
C LEU A 199 18.79 -0.16 6.81
N LYS A 200 17.97 0.88 6.96
CA LYS A 200 16.53 0.70 7.14
C LYS A 200 15.89 0.32 5.82
N VAL A 201 15.21 -0.82 5.77
CA VAL A 201 14.55 -1.33 4.58
C VAL A 201 13.08 -1.59 4.85
N VAL A 202 12.22 -1.19 3.91
CA VAL A 202 10.80 -1.56 3.88
C VAL A 202 10.56 -2.45 2.68
N MET A 203 10.21 -3.71 2.93
CA MET A 203 9.73 -4.60 1.87
C MET A 203 8.28 -4.23 1.54
N GLU A 204 8.09 -3.56 0.41
CA GLU A 204 6.79 -3.04 0.04
C GLU A 204 5.82 -4.17 -0.34
N HIS A 205 4.53 -3.94 -0.07
CA HIS A 205 3.37 -4.72 -0.55
C HIS A 205 3.63 -6.23 -0.62
N ILE A 206 4.10 -6.82 0.48
CA ILE A 206 4.49 -8.23 0.51
C ILE A 206 3.29 -9.15 0.22
N THR A 207 3.53 -10.25 -0.49
CA THR A 207 2.47 -11.13 -1.00
C THR A 207 2.64 -12.59 -0.61
N THR A 208 3.79 -12.96 -0.02
CA THR A 208 4.13 -14.34 0.33
C THR A 208 4.34 -14.55 1.83
N THR A 209 4.01 -15.77 2.31
CA THR A 209 4.45 -16.26 3.62
C THR A 209 5.97 -16.16 3.81
N ASP A 210 6.74 -16.32 2.74
CA ASP A 210 8.20 -16.23 2.78
C ASP A 210 8.67 -14.82 3.15
N ALA A 211 8.04 -13.79 2.60
CA ALA A 211 8.29 -12.40 2.98
C ALA A 211 7.92 -12.12 4.44
N VAL A 212 6.78 -12.64 4.91
CA VAL A 212 6.39 -12.53 6.33
C VAL A 212 7.46 -13.16 7.23
N LYS A 213 7.84 -14.41 6.95
CA LYS A 213 8.87 -15.13 7.71
C LYS A 213 10.22 -14.42 7.66
N PHE A 214 10.59 -13.86 6.52
CA PHE A 214 11.83 -13.13 6.37
C PHE A 214 11.86 -11.89 7.26
N VAL A 215 10.81 -11.07 7.22
CA VAL A 215 10.70 -9.86 8.05
C VAL A 215 10.70 -10.23 9.53
N ASP A 216 9.93 -11.25 9.93
CA ASP A 216 9.88 -11.75 11.32
C ASP A 216 11.23 -12.32 11.80
N SER A 217 12.12 -12.73 10.88
CA SER A 217 13.44 -13.27 11.21
C SER A 217 14.53 -12.21 11.34
N CYS A 218 14.24 -10.96 10.94
CA CYS A 218 15.21 -9.86 10.99
C CYS A 218 15.20 -9.17 12.36
N ASP A 219 16.34 -8.60 12.77
CA ASP A 219 16.45 -7.86 14.03
C ASP A 219 15.47 -6.67 14.09
N ASP A 220 14.92 -6.43 15.27
CA ASP A 220 13.95 -5.35 15.51
C ASP A 220 14.52 -3.98 15.11
N GLY A 221 13.84 -3.31 14.17
CA GLY A 221 13.98 -1.87 13.91
C GLY A 221 14.60 -1.49 12.57
N PHE A 222 15.10 -2.47 11.80
CA PHE A 222 15.77 -2.20 10.52
C PHE A 222 15.01 -2.73 9.30
N VAL A 223 14.19 -3.76 9.43
CA VAL A 223 13.41 -4.31 8.31
C VAL A 223 11.91 -4.25 8.63
N ALA A 224 11.15 -3.57 7.77
CA ALA A 224 9.69 -3.48 7.80
C ALA A 224 9.07 -4.21 6.60
N ALA A 225 7.75 -4.35 6.64
CA ALA A 225 6.96 -4.53 5.42
C ALA A 225 5.69 -3.67 5.40
N THR A 226 5.21 -3.39 4.20
CA THR A 226 3.83 -2.93 3.97
C THR A 226 3.02 -4.06 3.34
N VAL A 227 1.70 -4.05 3.56
CA VAL A 227 0.77 -5.01 2.97
C VAL A 227 -0.44 -4.23 2.45
N THR A 228 -0.99 -4.64 1.31
CA THR A 228 -2.10 -3.92 0.68
C THR A 228 -3.44 -4.59 1.00
N PRO A 229 -4.56 -3.83 0.95
CA PRO A 229 -5.90 -4.39 1.20
C PRO A 229 -6.23 -5.59 0.30
N GLN A 230 -5.89 -5.51 -0.99
CA GLN A 230 -6.16 -6.58 -1.94
C GLN A 230 -5.35 -7.86 -1.66
N HIS A 231 -4.12 -7.78 -1.14
CA HIS A 231 -3.34 -8.96 -0.78
C HIS A 231 -3.83 -9.64 0.50
N ILE A 232 -4.52 -8.90 1.37
CA ILE A 232 -5.22 -9.46 2.55
C ILE A 232 -6.54 -10.12 2.14
N ALA A 233 -7.28 -9.48 1.25
CA ALA A 233 -8.64 -9.87 0.90
C ALA A 233 -8.72 -10.96 -0.19
N LEU A 234 -7.76 -10.98 -1.12
CA LEU A 234 -7.81 -11.79 -2.33
C LEU A 234 -6.66 -12.81 -2.38
N ASN A 235 -6.84 -13.81 -3.24
CA ASN A 235 -5.79 -14.74 -3.66
C ASN A 235 -5.86 -14.91 -5.19
N ARG A 236 -4.93 -15.64 -5.78
CA ARG A 236 -4.81 -15.78 -7.24
C ARG A 236 -6.05 -16.34 -7.94
N ASN A 237 -6.94 -17.04 -7.24
CA ASN A 237 -8.20 -17.49 -7.83
C ASN A 237 -9.07 -16.29 -8.25
N SER A 238 -8.98 -15.15 -7.55
CA SER A 238 -9.68 -13.92 -7.89
C SER A 238 -9.28 -13.37 -9.27
N LEU A 239 -8.09 -13.71 -9.79
CA LEU A 239 -7.68 -13.34 -11.16
C LEU A 239 -8.46 -14.09 -12.25
N PHE A 240 -9.03 -15.26 -11.92
CA PHE A 240 -9.63 -16.18 -12.89
C PHE A 240 -11.09 -16.53 -12.58
N GLN A 241 -11.66 -15.96 -11.53
CA GLN A 241 -13.03 -16.27 -11.11
C GLN A 241 -14.04 -15.79 -12.18
N GLY A 242 -14.70 -16.75 -12.83
CA GLY A 242 -15.65 -16.46 -13.90
C GLY A 242 -15.01 -15.92 -15.19
N GLY A 243 -13.69 -16.01 -15.33
CA GLY A 243 -12.91 -15.44 -16.43
C GLY A 243 -11.74 -14.59 -15.93
N LEU A 244 -10.94 -14.05 -16.85
CA LEU A 244 -9.84 -13.15 -16.51
C LEU A 244 -10.38 -11.85 -15.90
N GLN A 245 -9.97 -11.53 -14.66
CA GLN A 245 -10.38 -10.34 -13.91
C GLN A 245 -9.25 -9.30 -13.87
N PRO A 246 -9.11 -8.41 -14.88
CA PRO A 246 -7.98 -7.49 -14.99
C PRO A 246 -7.91 -6.47 -13.84
N HIS A 247 -9.04 -6.11 -13.22
CA HIS A 247 -9.06 -5.21 -12.07
C HIS A 247 -8.40 -5.81 -10.80
N SER A 248 -8.25 -7.13 -10.74
CA SER A 248 -7.56 -7.82 -9.64
C SER A 248 -6.06 -8.00 -9.92
N TYR A 249 -5.59 -7.64 -11.12
CA TYR A 249 -4.19 -7.78 -11.50
C TYR A 249 -3.37 -6.60 -10.97
N CYS A 250 -2.38 -6.91 -10.13
CA CYS A 250 -1.37 -5.99 -9.65
C CYS A 250 -0.02 -6.70 -9.51
N LEU A 251 1.03 -5.95 -9.20
CA LEU A 251 2.37 -6.50 -8.94
C LEU A 251 2.83 -6.11 -7.54
N PRO A 252 3.36 -7.05 -6.74
CA PRO A 252 3.51 -8.48 -7.02
C PRO A 252 2.16 -9.17 -7.25
N VAL A 253 2.12 -10.21 -8.09
CA VAL A 253 0.84 -10.86 -8.45
C VAL A 253 0.22 -11.55 -7.24
N LEU A 254 -1.12 -11.55 -7.15
CA LEU A 254 -1.86 -12.33 -6.16
C LEU A 254 -1.36 -13.78 -6.13
N LYS A 255 -1.08 -14.32 -4.93
CA LYS A 255 -0.48 -15.64 -4.72
C LYS A 255 -1.53 -16.68 -4.31
N ARG A 256 -1.11 -17.93 -4.04
CA ARG A 256 -2.02 -18.98 -3.52
C ARG A 256 -2.60 -18.57 -2.16
N GLU A 257 -3.77 -19.11 -1.80
CA GLU A 257 -4.41 -18.87 -0.49
C GLU A 257 -3.49 -19.15 0.71
N THR A 258 -2.56 -20.10 0.58
CA THR A 258 -1.55 -20.38 1.61
C THR A 258 -0.66 -19.18 1.94
N HIS A 259 -0.45 -18.28 0.98
CA HIS A 259 0.30 -17.04 1.17
C HIS A 259 -0.56 -15.91 1.74
N SER A 260 -1.87 -15.88 1.47
CA SER A 260 -2.79 -14.87 2.03
C SER A 260 -3.12 -15.13 3.51
N ARG A 261 -3.09 -16.40 3.94
CA ARG A 261 -3.48 -16.82 5.30
C ARG A 261 -2.64 -16.20 6.42
N PRO A 262 -1.30 -16.13 6.35
CA PRO A 262 -0.46 -15.57 7.41
C PRO A 262 -0.68 -14.07 7.66
N PHE A 263 -1.12 -13.31 6.64
CA PHE A 263 -1.39 -11.88 6.83
C PHE A 263 -2.47 -11.63 7.86
N LYS A 264 -3.49 -12.49 7.95
CA LYS A 264 -4.58 -12.33 8.91
C LYS A 264 -4.04 -12.30 10.35
N PRO A 265 -3.38 -13.35 10.88
CA PRO A 265 -2.80 -13.32 12.22
C PRO A 265 -1.58 -12.40 12.35
N SER A 266 -0.73 -12.24 11.32
CA SER A 266 0.45 -11.37 11.43
C SER A 266 0.05 -9.91 11.59
N ILE A 267 -0.99 -9.43 10.88
CA ILE A 267 -1.54 -8.08 11.06
C ILE A 267 -2.11 -7.92 12.47
N TYR A 268 -2.59 -8.98 13.13
CA TYR A 268 -3.06 -8.86 14.54
C TYR A 268 -1.93 -9.02 15.57
N SER A 269 -0.70 -9.33 15.14
CA SER A 269 0.44 -9.39 16.05
C SER A 269 0.97 -7.97 16.33
N GLU A 270 1.31 -7.70 17.59
CA GLU A 270 1.91 -6.41 17.96
C GLU A 270 3.18 -6.13 17.16
N SER A 271 3.97 -7.14 16.75
CA SER A 271 5.20 -6.93 15.98
C SER A 271 4.97 -6.32 14.59
N PHE A 272 3.88 -6.66 13.88
CA PHE A 272 3.67 -6.24 12.48
C PHE A 272 3.00 -4.86 12.35
N LEU A 273 1.96 -4.57 13.16
CA LEU A 273 1.26 -3.27 13.15
C LEU A 273 2.03 -2.16 13.86
N THR A 274 2.74 -2.52 14.93
CA THR A 274 3.58 -1.58 15.67
C THR A 274 4.74 -1.15 14.78
N PHE A 275 5.23 -1.98 13.86
CA PHE A 275 6.42 -1.64 13.08
C PHE A 275 6.22 -0.51 12.08
N ALA A 276 5.16 -0.47 11.26
CA ALA A 276 4.99 0.66 10.33
C ALA A 276 4.89 2.00 11.10
N TYR A 277 4.13 2.01 12.20
CA TYR A 277 3.99 3.20 13.04
C TYR A 277 5.28 3.56 13.82
N PHE A 278 6.00 2.58 14.37
CA PHE A 278 7.27 2.79 15.09
C PHE A 278 8.45 3.06 14.17
N PHE A 279 8.49 2.44 12.98
CA PHE A 279 9.48 2.68 11.95
C PHE A 279 9.38 4.11 11.47
N TRP A 280 8.18 4.56 11.08
CA TRP A 280 8.00 5.94 10.62
C TRP A 280 8.09 6.97 11.74
N SER A 281 7.66 6.66 12.97
CA SER A 281 7.89 7.56 14.10
C SER A 281 9.37 7.63 14.50
N ARG A 282 10.14 6.54 14.50
CA ARG A 282 11.61 6.55 14.73
C ARG A 282 12.41 7.10 13.55
N VAL A 283 11.90 7.04 12.32
CA VAL A 283 12.46 7.74 11.14
C VAL A 283 12.21 9.24 11.24
N GLN A 284 11.08 9.67 11.82
CA GLN A 284 10.73 11.08 12.01
C GLN A 284 11.31 11.72 13.29
N MET A 285 11.61 10.95 14.35
CA MET A 285 11.95 11.45 15.70
C MET A 285 13.30 12.18 15.85
N HIS A 286 14.02 12.49 14.78
CA HIS A 286 15.21 13.36 14.87
C HIS A 286 15.05 14.77 14.28
N ASN A 287 13.87 15.14 13.77
CA ASN A 287 13.61 16.51 13.28
C ASN A 287 12.58 17.29 14.10
N THR A 288 12.44 17.00 15.40
CA THR A 288 11.61 17.82 16.30
C THR A 288 12.32 18.10 17.61
N LEU A 289 13.36 18.93 17.54
CA LEU A 289 13.76 19.83 18.62
C LEU A 289 14.26 21.14 18.00
N LEU A 290 13.32 22.08 17.81
CA LEU A 290 13.36 23.48 18.24
C LEU A 290 12.08 24.19 17.76
#